data_AF-A0A4R8IKE1-F1
#
_entry.id   AF-A0A4R8IKE1-F1
#
_cell.length_a   1.000
_cell.length_b   1.000
_cell.length_c   1.000
_cell.angle_alpha   90.00
_cell.angle_beta   90.00
_cell.angle_gamma   90.00
#
_symmetry.space_group_name_H-M   'P 1'
#
loop_
_entity.id
_entity.type
_entity.pdbx_description
1 polymer ?
#
loop_
_entity_poly.entity_id
_entity_poly.type
_entity_poly.pdbx_seq_one_letter_code
_entity_poly.pdbx_strand_id
1 'polypeptide(L)'
;MENISLIITILAVITMLYALWQVFALKEHIQGGMVGRRWRILAALVVLFALGYIAMPFMGQLPVNTLHSVVAVIFLFGAIYVVVTISLIKRIILALSE
;
A
#
# COMPACT_ATOMS: atom_id res chain seq x y z
N MET A 1 -21.90 9.98 14.24
CA MET A 1 -20.64 9.18 14.20
C MET A 1 -20.60 8.25 12.98
N GLU A 2 -21.73 7.66 12.59
CA GLU A 2 -21.83 6.79 11.40
C GLU A 2 -21.46 7.51 10.08
N ASN A 3 -22.00 8.71 9.83
CA ASN A 3 -21.69 9.49 8.62
C ASN A 3 -20.20 9.84 8.49
N ILE A 4 -19.52 10.12 9.60
CA ILE A 4 -18.09 10.45 9.60
C ILE A 4 -17.26 9.22 9.23
N SER A 5 -17.59 8.05 9.78
CA SER A 5 -16.90 6.79 9.51
C SER A 5 -17.04 6.35 8.04
N LEU A 6 -18.23 6.57 7.47
CA LEU A 6 -18.49 6.31 6.06
C LEU A 6 -17.66 7.24 5.15
N ILE A 7 -17.62 8.53 5.46
CA ILE A 7 -16.81 9.50 4.70
C ILE A 7 -15.33 9.13 4.74
N ILE A 8 -14.79 8.78 5.91
CA ILE A 8 -13.38 8.35 6.05
C ILE A 8 -13.12 7.11 5.20
N THR A 9 -14.01 6.12 5.24
CA THR A 9 -13.87 4.89 4.45
C THR A 9 -13.85 5.19 2.95
N ILE A 10 -14.77 6.03 2.47
CA ILE A 10 -14.81 6.44 1.06
C ILE A 10 -13.52 7.14 0.66
N LEU A 11 -13.07 8.12 1.45
CA LEU A 11 -11.83 8.84 1.19
C LEU A 11 -10.63 7.89 1.15
N ALA A 12 -10.55 6.95 2.09
CA ALA A 12 -9.47 6.00 2.14
C ALA A 12 -9.43 5.09 0.90
N VAL A 13 -10.60 4.62 0.42
CA VAL A 13 -10.69 3.85 -0.83
C VAL A 13 -10.25 4.68 -2.03
N ILE A 14 -10.70 5.94 -2.14
CA ILE A 14 -10.30 6.85 -3.22
C ILE A 14 -8.78 7.06 -3.22
N THR A 15 -8.19 7.38 -2.06
CA THR A 15 -6.74 7.55 -1.91
C THR A 15 -5.98 6.30 -2.29
N MET A 16 -6.48 5.12 -1.92
CA MET A 16 -5.86 3.84 -2.23
C MET A 16 -5.89 3.55 -3.74
N LEU A 17 -7.01 3.81 -4.41
CA LEU A 17 -7.13 3.67 -5.86
C LEU A 17 -6.20 4.64 -6.60
N TYR A 18 -6.08 5.87 -6.12
CA TYR A 18 -5.12 6.84 -6.66
C TYR A 18 -3.67 6.35 -6.49
N ALA A 19 -3.30 5.84 -5.32
CA ALA A 19 -1.97 5.29 -5.06
C ALA A 19 -1.68 4.08 -5.98
N LEU A 20 -2.66 3.19 -6.16
CA LEU A 20 -2.55 2.05 -7.06
C LEU A 20 -2.30 2.49 -8.51
N TRP A 21 -3.09 3.45 -8.99
CA TRP A 21 -2.90 4.01 -10.32
C TRP A 21 -1.52 4.66 -10.49
N GLN A 22 -1.10 5.47 -9.53
CA GLN A 22 0.21 6.13 -9.54
C GLN A 22 1.36 5.13 -9.62
N VAL A 23 1.30 4.04 -8.86
CA VAL A 23 2.31 2.98 -8.87
C VAL A 23 2.44 2.31 -10.25
N PHE A 24 1.33 2.09 -10.92
CA PHE A 24 1.34 1.52 -12.28
C PHE A 24 1.79 2.53 -13.32
N ALA A 25 1.35 3.78 -13.23
CA ALA A 25 1.76 4.85 -14.15
C ALA A 25 3.27 5.18 -14.04
N LEU A 26 3.82 5.19 -12.82
CA LEU A 26 5.25 5.44 -12.60
C LEU A 26 6.12 4.26 -13.02
N LYS A 27 5.58 3.04 -13.16
CA LYS A 27 6.35 1.87 -13.59
C LYS A 27 7.05 2.10 -14.94
N GLU A 28 6.41 2.84 -15.86
CA GLU A 28 6.96 3.15 -17.19
C GLU A 28 8.13 4.12 -17.15
N HIS A 29 8.23 4.93 -16.10
CA HIS A 29 9.26 5.95 -15.92
C HIS A 29 10.47 5.47 -15.11
N ILE A 30 10.43 4.23 -14.60
CA ILE A 30 11.50 3.70 -13.76
C ILE A 30 12.53 3.00 -14.63
N GLN A 31 13.71 3.63 -14.70
CA GLN A 31 14.88 3.07 -15.36
C GLN A 31 15.23 1.69 -14.77
N GLY A 32 15.41 0.71 -15.66
CA GLY A 32 15.69 -0.68 -15.28
C GLY A 32 16.93 -0.81 -14.39
N GLY A 33 16.84 -1.62 -13.34
CA GLY A 33 17.95 -1.84 -12.38
C GLY A 33 17.46 -2.19 -10.97
N MET A 34 18.31 -1.97 -9.95
CA MET A 34 17.98 -2.22 -8.53
C MET A 34 16.75 -1.43 -8.03
N VAL A 35 16.44 -0.25 -8.61
CA VAL A 35 15.25 0.55 -8.26
C VAL A 35 14.00 -0.21 -8.69
N GLY A 36 13.99 -0.75 -9.92
CA GLY A 36 12.87 -1.51 -10.47
C GLY A 36 12.50 -2.75 -9.64
N ARG A 37 13.48 -3.46 -9.06
CA ARG A 37 13.20 -4.64 -8.21
C ARG A 37 12.48 -4.26 -6.91
N ARG A 38 12.91 -3.17 -6.25
CA ARG A 38 12.24 -2.63 -5.05
C ARG A 38 10.89 -2.02 -5.40
N TRP A 39 10.77 -1.37 -6.55
CA TRP A 39 9.50 -0.86 -7.07
C TRP A 39 8.47 -1.96 -7.28
N ARG A 40 8.88 -3.13 -7.82
CA ARG A 40 7.98 -4.27 -7.99
C ARG A 40 7.43 -4.78 -6.65
N ILE A 41 8.25 -4.78 -5.60
CA ILE A 41 7.81 -5.15 -4.23
C ILE A 41 6.84 -4.10 -3.70
N LEU A 42 7.16 -2.81 -3.84
CA LEU A 42 6.26 -1.72 -3.45
C LEU A 42 4.92 -1.83 -4.19
N ALA A 43 4.94 -2.09 -5.49
CA ALA A 43 3.73 -2.26 -6.28
C ALA A 43 2.87 -3.44 -5.84
N ALA A 44 3.50 -4.59 -5.55
CA ALA A 44 2.80 -5.74 -5.01
C ALA A 44 2.15 -5.45 -3.65
N LEU A 45 2.83 -4.68 -2.78
CA LEU A 45 2.29 -4.25 -1.48
C LEU A 45 1.12 -3.29 -1.65
N VAL A 46 1.19 -2.33 -2.57
CA VAL A 46 0.08 -1.42 -2.87
C VAL A 46 -1.12 -2.19 -3.42
N VAL A 47 -0.91 -3.18 -4.30
CA VAL A 47 -2.00 -4.07 -4.74
C VAL A 47 -2.61 -4.84 -3.56
N LEU A 48 -1.78 -5.40 -2.67
CA LEU A 48 -2.25 -6.10 -1.48
C LEU A 48 -3.12 -5.20 -0.58
N PHE A 49 -2.71 -3.96 -0.35
CA PHE A 49 -3.51 -2.99 0.40
C PHE A 49 -4.82 -2.64 -0.30
N ALA A 50 -4.81 -2.48 -1.63
CA ALA A 50 -6.02 -2.18 -2.38
C ALA A 50 -7.04 -3.33 -2.26
N LEU A 51 -6.58 -4.58 -2.31
CA LEU A 51 -7.41 -5.74 -2.02
C LEU A 51 -7.96 -5.72 -0.59
N GLY A 52 -7.14 -5.32 0.39
CA GLY A 52 -7.57 -5.15 1.78
C GLY A 52 -8.70 -4.11 1.93
N TYR A 53 -8.60 -2.97 1.25
CA TYR A 53 -9.64 -1.94 1.25
C TYR A 53 -10.93 -2.41 0.56
N ILE A 54 -10.83 -3.17 -0.54
CA ILE A 54 -12.00 -3.78 -1.20
C ILE A 54 -12.64 -4.85 -0.29
N ALA A 55 -11.83 -5.58 0.47
CA ALA A 55 -12.29 -6.61 1.39
C ALA A 55 -12.89 -6.06 2.71
N MET A 56 -12.71 -4.76 2.99
CA MET A 56 -13.15 -4.12 4.24
C MET A 56 -14.65 -4.33 4.58
N PRO A 57 -15.62 -4.26 3.64
CA PRO A 57 -17.03 -4.52 3.93
C PRO A 57 -17.30 -5.95 4.42
N PHE A 58 -16.46 -6.92 4.00
CA PHE A 58 -16.60 -8.33 4.35
C PHE A 58 -15.94 -8.67 5.70
N MET A 59 -15.02 -7.82 6.20
CA MET A 59 -14.31 -8.09 7.46
C MET A 59 -15.21 -8.12 8.68
N GLY A 60 -16.34 -7.39 8.66
CA GLY A 60 -17.31 -7.41 9.75
C GLY A 60 -18.03 -8.76 9.94
N GLN A 61 -17.91 -9.67 8.98
CA GLN A 61 -18.51 -11.01 9.03
C GLN A 61 -17.53 -12.06 9.58
N LEU A 62 -16.27 -11.70 9.81
CA LEU A 62 -15.24 -12.63 10.28
C LEU A 62 -15.31 -12.83 11.80
N PRO A 63 -15.01 -14.05 12.30
CA PRO A 63 -14.79 -14.27 13.73
C PRO A 63 -13.65 -13.38 14.25
N VAL A 64 -13.76 -12.92 15.49
CA VAL A 64 -12.82 -11.98 16.13
C VAL A 64 -11.36 -12.47 16.05
N ASN A 65 -11.13 -13.77 16.31
CA ASN A 65 -9.80 -14.36 16.23
C ASN A 65 -9.19 -14.25 14.83
N THR A 66 -9.98 -14.50 13.79
CA THR A 66 -9.56 -14.37 12.38
C THR A 66 -9.30 -12.91 12.02
N LEU A 67 -10.17 -12.00 12.45
CA LEU A 67 -10.00 -10.56 12.23
C LEU A 67 -8.66 -10.07 12.80
N HIS A 68 -8.32 -10.48 14.03
CA HIS A 68 -7.06 -10.11 14.66
C HIS A 68 -5.84 -10.62 13.87
N SER A 69 -5.89 -11.86 13.39
CA SER A 69 -4.82 -12.42 12.54
C SER A 69 -4.67 -11.64 11.23
N VAL A 70 -5.79 -11.29 10.58
CA VAL A 70 -5.78 -10.50 9.34
C VAL A 70 -5.19 -9.12 9.57
N VAL A 71 -5.61 -8.43 10.64
CA VAL A 71 -5.06 -7.12 11.00
C VAL A 71 -3.55 -7.22 11.26
N ALA A 72 -3.09 -8.23 12.01
CA ALA A 72 -1.66 -8.42 12.28
C ALA A 72 -0.84 -8.62 10.99
N VAL A 73 -1.37 -9.38 10.03
CA VAL A 73 -0.74 -9.59 8.72
C VAL A 73 -0.69 -8.28 7.93
N ILE A 74 -1.77 -7.50 7.91
CA ILE A 74 -1.81 -6.18 7.25
C ILE A 74 -0.77 -5.24 7.88
N PHE A 75 -0.65 -5.23 9.21
CA PHE A 75 0.36 -4.44 9.92
C PHE A 75 1.79 -4.86 9.55
N LEU A 76 2.07 -6.16 9.45
CA LEU A 76 3.36 -6.67 9.00
C LEU A 76 3.71 -6.19 7.58
N PHE A 77 2.76 -6.32 6.64
CA PHE A 77 2.96 -5.81 5.29
C PHE A 77 3.10 -4.28 5.25
N GLY A 78 2.45 -3.55 6.16
CA GLY A 78 2.64 -2.11 6.35
C GLY A 78 4.04 -1.74 6.76
N ALA A 79 4.61 -2.46 7.74
CA ALA A 79 6.00 -2.26 8.14
C ALA A 79 6.96 -2.53 6.98
N ILE A 80 6.74 -3.61 6.21
CA ILE A 80 7.54 -3.91 5.01
C ILE A 80 7.43 -2.79 3.98
N TYR A 81 6.21 -2.28 3.73
CA TYR A 81 5.98 -1.17 2.81
C TYR A 81 6.77 0.07 3.20
N VAL A 82 6.77 0.45 4.48
CA VAL A 82 7.53 1.60 4.98
C VAL A 82 9.03 1.40 4.75
N VAL A 83 9.58 0.23 5.08
CA VAL A 83 11.00 -0.08 4.87
C VAL A 83 11.40 0.01 3.39
N VAL A 84 10.58 -0.55 2.50
CA VAL A 84 10.82 -0.50 1.04
C VAL A 84 10.74 0.94 0.53
N THR A 85 9.76 1.71 1.00
CA THR A 85 9.57 3.12 0.61
C THR A 85 10.76 3.98 1.02
N ILE A 86 11.19 3.90 2.28
CA ILE A 86 12.40 4.61 2.76
C ILE A 86 13.63 4.20 1.95
N SER A 87 13.78 2.91 1.67
CA SER A 87 14.91 2.39 0.88
C SER A 87 14.92 2.87 -0.57
N LEU A 88 13.75 3.12 -1.16
CA LEU A 88 13.59 3.70 -2.48
C LEU A 88 13.91 5.19 -2.47
N ILE A 89 13.30 5.95 -1.56
CA ILE A 89 13.53 7.40 -1.41
C ILE A 89 15.01 7.68 -1.16
N LYS A 90 15.66 6.97 -0.23
CA LYS A 90 17.10 7.11 0.05
C LYS A 90 17.93 6.93 -1.22
N ARG A 91 17.59 5.96 -2.07
CA ARG A 91 18.33 5.69 -3.30
C ARG A 91 18.13 6.78 -4.35
N ILE A 92 16.92 7.33 -4.44
CA ILE A 92 16.61 8.46 -5.34
C ILE A 92 17.38 9.71 -4.90
N ILE A 93 17.37 10.04 -3.60
CA ILE A 93 18.11 11.18 -3.05
C ILE A 93 19.61 11.06 -3.36
N LEU A 94 20.20 9.89 -3.09
CA LEU A 94 21.62 9.66 -3.36
C LEU A 94 21.94 9.78 -4.86
N ALA A 95 21.08 9.26 -5.74
CA ALA A 95 21.29 9.33 -7.19
C ALA A 95 21.13 10.76 -7.77
N LEU A 96 20.41 11.65 -7.08
CA LEU A 96 20.26 13.06 -7.47
C LEU A 96 21.29 13.99 -6.81
N SER A 97 22.04 13.49 -5.83
CA SER A 97 23.07 14.26 -5.11
C SER A 97 24.48 14.05 -5.68
N GLU A 98 24.62 13.17 -6.68
CA GLU A 98 25.81 13.00 -7.53
C GLU A 98 25.65 13.81 -8.82
#